data_AF-A0A7Y2Z2F0-F1
#
_entry.id   AF-A0A7Y2Z2F0-F1
#
_cell.length_a   1.000
_cell.length_b   1.000
_cell.length_c   1.000
_cell.angle_alpha   90.00
_cell.angle_beta   90.00
_cell.angle_gamma   90.00
#
_symmetry.space_group_name_H-M   'P 1'
#
loop_
_entity.id
_entity.type
_entity.pdbx_description
1 polymer ?
#
loop_
_entity_poly.entity_id
_entity_poly.type
_entity_poly.pdbx_seq_one_letter_code
_entity_poly.pdbx_strand_id
1 'polypeptide(L)'
;MRLTFYSCLLIFVLTVILLVTGSSALGWTILEDPYIPLGNVLTWLAVIALPTSLYLGIKHFRSPMTKLDKIYKAIVIVSIMLGVLWYPVTWYLADNFSGSFGGNGVFRGSARAGEYFWYYTYAIIGLPLLLLLSYFLFRLHGKFRK
;
A
#
# COMPACT_ATOMS: atom_id res chain seq x y z
N MET A 1 -16.89 4.85 -10.91
CA MET A 1 -15.44 4.96 -11.24
C MET A 1 -14.80 6.25 -10.75
N ARG A 2 -15.30 7.45 -11.12
CA ARG A 2 -14.69 8.72 -10.63
C ARG A 2 -14.76 8.87 -9.12
N LEU A 3 -15.93 8.62 -8.51
CA LEU A 3 -16.09 8.66 -7.06
C LEU A 3 -15.12 7.72 -6.35
N THR A 4 -15.07 6.44 -6.76
CA THR A 4 -14.15 5.43 -6.21
C THR A 4 -12.69 5.84 -6.26
N PHE A 5 -12.25 6.44 -7.39
CA PHE A 5 -10.89 6.96 -7.53
C PHE A 5 -10.59 8.06 -6.48
N TYR A 6 -11.46 9.04 -6.34
CA TYR A 6 -11.29 10.11 -5.36
C TYR A 6 -11.38 9.60 -3.93
N SER A 7 -12.24 8.61 -3.65
CA SER A 7 -12.29 7.96 -2.34
C SER A 7 -10.97 7.26 -2.00
N CYS A 8 -10.37 6.52 -2.94
CA CYS A 8 -9.06 5.90 -2.73
C CYS A 8 -7.97 6.94 -2.45
N LEU A 9 -7.92 8.02 -3.23
CA LEU A 9 -6.95 9.10 -3.00
C LEU A 9 -7.16 9.77 -1.63
N LEU A 10 -8.41 10.04 -1.26
CA LEU A 10 -8.75 10.65 0.02
C LEU A 10 -8.31 9.76 1.19
N ILE A 11 -8.63 8.46 1.15
CA ILE A 11 -8.20 7.48 2.15
C ILE A 11 -6.68 7.48 2.29
N PHE A 12 -5.96 7.41 1.17
CA PHE A 12 -4.50 7.40 1.19
C PHE A 12 -3.93 8.69 1.80
N VAL A 13 -4.37 9.86 1.31
CA VAL A 13 -3.87 11.16 1.76
C VAL A 13 -4.17 11.42 3.24
N LEU A 14 -5.41 11.17 3.68
CA LEU A 14 -5.78 11.34 5.09
C LEU A 14 -4.97 10.41 6.00
N THR A 15 -4.78 9.16 5.61
CA THR A 15 -3.99 8.21 6.40
C THR A 15 -2.53 8.65 6.49
N VAL A 16 -1.93 9.09 5.37
CA VAL A 16 -0.56 9.63 5.37
C VAL A 16 -0.46 10.86 6.28
N ILE A 17 -1.44 11.78 6.26
CA ILE A 17 -1.46 12.93 7.17
C ILE A 17 -1.48 12.46 8.63
N LEU A 18 -2.34 11.51 8.99
CA LEU A 18 -2.40 10.98 10.35
C LEU A 18 -1.09 10.33 10.79
N LEU A 19 -0.46 9.53 9.91
CA LEU A 19 0.82 8.87 10.16
C LEU A 19 1.96 9.88 10.34
N VAL A 20 2.08 10.85 9.44
CA VAL A 20 3.15 11.86 9.46
C VAL A 20 3.01 12.79 10.67
N THR A 21 1.78 13.12 11.06
CA THR A 21 1.52 13.97 12.24
C THR A 21 1.62 13.20 13.56
N GLY A 22 1.75 11.86 13.53
CA GLY A 22 1.77 11.04 14.74
C GLY A 22 0.47 11.16 15.54
N SER A 23 -0.68 11.28 14.85
CA SER A 23 -1.97 11.51 15.50
C SER A 23 -2.30 10.43 16.53
N SER A 24 -2.76 10.84 17.71
CA SER A 24 -3.19 9.93 18.78
C SER A 24 -4.38 9.04 18.37
N ALA A 25 -5.16 9.46 17.37
CA ALA A 25 -6.26 8.67 16.81
C ALA A 25 -5.78 7.33 16.23
N LEU A 26 -4.52 7.22 15.79
CA LEU A 26 -3.96 5.97 15.28
C LEU A 26 -3.89 4.87 16.35
N GLY A 27 -3.81 5.25 17.64
CA GLY A 27 -3.79 4.32 18.76
C GLY A 27 -5.19 3.92 19.25
N TRP A 28 -6.27 4.50 18.72
CA TRP A 28 -7.63 4.13 19.12
C TRP A 28 -7.92 2.67 18.81
N THR A 29 -8.51 1.97 19.77
CA THR A 29 -8.82 0.56 19.65
C THR A 29 -10.06 0.36 18.78
N ILE A 30 -9.96 -0.48 17.74
CA ILE A 30 -11.10 -0.91 16.94
C ILE A 30 -11.70 -2.19 17.51
N LEU A 31 -10.85 -3.09 17.96
CA LEU A 31 -11.23 -4.33 18.63
C LEU A 31 -10.32 -4.54 19.84
N GLU A 32 -10.90 -4.85 20.99
CA GLU A 32 -10.15 -5.03 22.25
C GLU A 32 -9.54 -6.43 22.36
N ASP A 33 -10.28 -7.46 21.93
CA ASP A 33 -9.82 -8.85 21.92
C ASP A 33 -10.25 -9.57 20.62
N PRO A 34 -9.32 -9.85 19.69
CA PRO A 34 -7.89 -9.49 19.75
C PRO A 34 -7.66 -7.97 19.59
N TYR A 35 -6.60 -7.45 20.20
CA TYR A 35 -6.26 -6.02 20.14
C TYR A 35 -5.87 -5.58 18.72
N ILE A 36 -6.71 -4.72 18.11
CA ILE A 36 -6.48 -4.14 16.77
C ILE A 36 -6.58 -2.61 16.86
N PRO A 37 -5.47 -1.88 16.66
CA PRO A 37 -5.50 -0.41 16.62
C PRO A 37 -6.02 0.12 15.28
N LEU A 38 -6.69 1.27 15.32
CA LEU A 38 -7.23 1.99 14.15
C LEU A 38 -6.13 2.27 13.12
N GLY A 39 -4.92 2.60 13.59
CA GLY A 39 -3.77 2.83 12.72
C GLY A 39 -3.46 1.67 11.79
N ASN A 40 -3.61 0.42 12.23
CA ASN A 40 -3.39 -0.75 11.37
C ASN A 40 -4.46 -0.85 10.28
N VAL A 41 -5.72 -0.62 10.64
CA VAL A 41 -6.84 -0.65 9.69
C VAL A 41 -6.67 0.45 8.65
N LEU A 42 -6.37 1.68 9.08
CA LEU A 42 -6.15 2.81 8.19
C LEU A 42 -4.94 2.58 7.27
N THR A 43 -3.81 2.11 7.80
CA THR A 43 -2.61 1.79 7.00
C THR A 43 -2.92 0.72 5.97
N TRP A 44 -3.65 -0.33 6.34
CA TRP A 44 -4.05 -1.40 5.42
C TRP A 44 -4.90 -0.85 4.26
N LEU A 45 -5.90 -0.02 4.58
CA LEU A 45 -6.73 0.63 3.57
C LEU A 45 -5.91 1.57 2.67
N ALA A 46 -4.99 2.34 3.22
CA ALA A 46 -4.15 3.25 2.46
C ALA A 46 -3.21 2.51 1.49
N VAL A 47 -2.57 1.44 1.95
CA VAL A 47 -1.68 0.59 1.14
C VAL A 47 -2.43 -0.06 -0.03
N ILE A 48 -3.71 -0.43 0.15
CA ILE A 48 -4.57 -0.91 -0.95
C ILE A 48 -5.00 0.25 -1.85
N ALA A 49 -5.37 1.38 -1.25
CA ALA A 49 -5.94 2.53 -1.95
C ALA A 49 -4.95 3.17 -2.93
N LEU A 50 -3.66 3.21 -2.60
CA LEU A 50 -2.63 3.76 -3.47
C LEU A 50 -2.58 3.09 -4.87
N PRO A 51 -2.24 1.79 -5.00
CA PRO A 51 -2.20 1.14 -6.31
C PRO A 51 -3.59 1.06 -6.97
N THR A 52 -4.67 0.98 -6.18
CA THR A 52 -6.05 1.04 -6.71
C THR A 52 -6.34 2.39 -7.37
N SER A 53 -5.89 3.50 -6.77
CA SER A 53 -6.06 4.83 -7.35
C SER A 53 -5.31 4.96 -8.68
N LEU A 54 -4.13 4.35 -8.81
CA LEU A 54 -3.37 4.32 -10.07
C LEU A 54 -4.11 3.53 -11.15
N TYR A 55 -4.61 2.34 -10.78
CA TYR A 55 -5.41 1.50 -11.67
C TYR A 55 -6.63 2.27 -12.20
N LEU A 56 -7.37 2.97 -11.33
CA LEU A 56 -8.57 3.69 -11.71
C LEU A 56 -8.28 4.98 -12.49
N GLY A 57 -7.25 5.73 -12.08
CA GLY A 57 -6.87 7.04 -12.62
C GLY A 57 -6.23 6.98 -13.99
N ILE A 58 -5.47 5.92 -14.29
CA ILE A 58 -4.75 5.79 -15.58
C ILE A 58 -5.50 4.84 -16.51
N LYS A 59 -6.13 5.40 -17.55
CA LYS A 59 -6.94 4.63 -18.54
C LYS A 59 -6.17 3.45 -19.14
N HIS A 60 -4.88 3.62 -19.44
CA HIS A 60 -4.03 2.58 -20.04
C HIS A 60 -3.79 1.37 -19.13
N PHE A 61 -3.91 1.53 -17.81
CA PHE A 61 -3.79 0.39 -16.88
C PHE A 61 -5.07 -0.44 -16.86
N ARG A 62 -6.25 0.16 -17.14
CA ARG A 62 -7.51 -0.58 -17.26
C ARG A 62 -7.68 -1.23 -18.62
N SER A 63 -7.39 -0.44 -19.66
CA SER A 63 -7.56 -0.79 -21.06
C SER A 63 -6.22 -0.67 -21.79
N PRO A 64 -5.31 -1.64 -21.62
CA PRO A 64 -3.97 -1.57 -22.20
C PRO A 64 -4.03 -1.70 -23.72
N MET A 65 -3.32 -0.82 -24.43
CA MET A 65 -3.26 -0.80 -25.89
C MET A 65 -1.94 -1.36 -26.43
N THR A 66 -0.87 -1.25 -25.64
CA THR A 66 0.48 -1.71 -26.01
C THR A 66 0.95 -2.87 -25.12
N LYS A 67 2.02 -3.57 -25.52
CA LYS A 67 2.68 -4.59 -24.68
C LYS A 67 3.17 -3.98 -23.35
N LEU A 68 3.72 -2.76 -23.39
CA LEU A 68 4.19 -2.06 -22.20
C LEU A 68 3.03 -1.72 -21.24
N ASP A 69 1.88 -1.27 -21.76
CA ASP A 69 0.70 -1.01 -20.94
C ASP A 69 0.19 -2.29 -20.23
N LYS A 70 0.32 -3.46 -20.88
CA LYS A 70 -0.02 -4.75 -20.26
C LYS A 70 0.91 -5.08 -19.09
N ILE A 71 2.21 -4.78 -19.22
CA ILE A 71 3.18 -4.93 -18.12
C ILE A 71 2.80 -4.01 -16.96
N TYR A 72 2.52 -2.73 -17.23
CA TYR A 72 2.08 -1.80 -16.19
C TYR A 72 0.80 -2.26 -15.49
N LYS A 73 -0.20 -2.73 -16.25
CA LYS A 73 -1.42 -3.30 -15.69
C LYS A 73 -1.12 -4.47 -14.76
N ALA A 74 -0.27 -5.40 -15.18
CA ALA A 74 0.09 -6.56 -14.37
C ALA A 74 0.77 -6.14 -13.05
N ILE A 75 1.75 -5.24 -13.11
CA ILE A 75 2.46 -4.76 -11.91
C ILE A 75 1.49 -4.03 -10.95
N VAL A 76 0.57 -3.20 -11.47
CA VAL A 76 -0.43 -2.54 -10.62
C VAL A 76 -1.36 -3.56 -9.97
N ILE A 77 -1.82 -4.58 -10.69
CA ILE A 77 -2.67 -5.64 -10.12
C ILE A 77 -1.92 -6.40 -9.02
N VAL A 78 -0.66 -6.77 -9.25
CA VAL A 78 0.20 -7.40 -8.23
C VAL A 78 0.35 -6.48 -7.02
N SER A 79 0.55 -5.19 -7.23
CA SER A 79 0.65 -4.21 -6.12
C SER A 79 -0.63 -4.16 -5.29
N ILE A 80 -1.81 -4.22 -5.91
CA ILE A 80 -3.09 -4.30 -5.20
C ILE A 80 -3.16 -5.60 -4.38
N MET A 81 -2.80 -6.74 -4.97
CA MET A 81 -2.81 -8.03 -4.28
C MET A 81 -1.87 -8.05 -3.07
N LEU A 82 -0.66 -7.52 -3.21
CA LEU A 82 0.27 -7.38 -2.09
C LEU A 82 -0.29 -6.43 -1.02
N GLY A 83 -0.93 -5.33 -1.41
CA GLY A 83 -1.59 -4.44 -0.46
C GLY A 83 -2.71 -5.13 0.33
N VAL A 84 -3.52 -5.97 -0.33
CA VAL A 84 -4.56 -6.77 0.34
C VAL A 84 -3.93 -7.76 1.33
N LEU A 85 -2.82 -8.38 0.96
CA LEU A 85 -2.07 -9.29 1.83
C LEU A 85 -1.28 -8.57 2.94
N TRP A 86 -1.26 -7.25 2.97
CA TRP A 86 -0.42 -6.51 3.91
C TRP A 86 -0.69 -6.88 5.37
N TYR A 87 -1.93 -6.73 5.83
CA TYR A 87 -2.27 -7.03 7.21
C TYR A 87 -2.15 -8.52 7.59
N PRO A 88 -2.57 -9.49 6.74
CA PRO A 88 -2.27 -10.91 6.98
C PRO A 88 -0.77 -11.21 7.14
N VAL A 89 0.08 -10.61 6.32
CA VAL A 89 1.54 -10.76 6.43
C VAL A 89 2.04 -10.13 7.73
N THR A 90 1.55 -8.94 8.09
CA THR A 90 1.87 -8.28 9.38
C THR A 90 1.52 -9.18 10.56
N TRP A 91 0.29 -9.70 10.60
CA TRP A 91 -0.16 -10.61 11.65
C TRP A 91 0.71 -11.86 11.74
N TYR A 92 1.02 -12.48 10.60
CA TYR A 92 1.87 -13.65 10.56
C TYR A 92 3.27 -13.35 11.10
N LEU A 93 3.90 -12.26 10.68
CA LEU A 93 5.25 -11.88 11.09
C LEU A 93 5.31 -11.40 12.54
N ALA A 94 4.32 -10.64 13.00
CA ALA A 94 4.26 -10.08 14.35
C ALA A 94 3.82 -11.11 15.41
N ASP A 95 3.13 -12.19 14.98
CA ASP A 95 2.53 -13.18 15.89
C ASP A 95 1.49 -12.57 16.84
N ASN A 96 0.84 -11.49 16.42
CA ASN A 96 -0.24 -10.81 17.13
C ASN A 96 -1.06 -9.97 16.16
N PHE A 97 -2.27 -9.58 16.56
CA PHE A 97 -3.17 -8.75 15.75
C PHE A 97 -2.83 -7.25 15.80
N SER A 98 -2.04 -6.82 16.78
CA SER A 98 -1.62 -5.42 16.89
C SER A 98 -0.48 -5.04 15.95
N GLY A 99 0.14 -6.01 15.28
CA GLY A 99 1.27 -5.78 14.39
C GLY A 99 2.52 -5.29 15.12
N SER A 100 2.66 -5.62 16.40
CA SER A 100 3.76 -5.15 17.24
C SER A 100 4.94 -6.13 17.21
N PHE A 101 6.16 -5.59 17.06
CA PHE A 101 7.40 -6.35 17.05
C PHE A 101 8.23 -5.97 18.28
N GLY A 102 8.87 -6.94 18.94
CA GLY A 102 9.65 -6.71 20.15
C GLY A 102 9.66 -7.85 21.16
N GLY A 103 9.07 -9.00 20.81
CA GLY A 103 9.10 -10.20 21.63
C GLY A 103 10.42 -10.98 21.49
N ASN A 104 10.65 -11.91 22.42
CA ASN A 104 11.82 -12.80 22.45
C ASN A 104 11.67 -14.05 21.55
N GLY A 105 10.84 -13.96 20.51
CA GLY A 105 10.62 -15.08 19.58
C GLY A 105 11.86 -15.37 18.72
N VAL A 106 12.01 -16.62 18.26
CA VAL A 106 13.14 -17.05 17.41
C VAL A 106 13.14 -16.31 16.06
N PHE A 107 11.96 -16.02 15.51
CA PHE A 107 11.82 -15.21 14.30
C PHE A 107 10.52 -14.39 14.33
N ARG A 108 9.35 -15.04 14.38
CA ARG A 108 8.05 -14.35 14.47
C ARG A 108 7.96 -13.56 15.78
N GLY A 109 7.37 -12.36 15.72
CA GLY A 109 7.29 -11.40 16.83
C GLY A 109 8.60 -10.71 17.20
N SER A 110 9.74 -11.13 16.64
CA SER A 110 11.06 -10.55 16.93
C SER A 110 11.29 -9.23 16.17
N ALA A 111 12.29 -8.46 16.60
CA ALA A 111 12.76 -7.28 15.88
C ALA A 111 13.18 -7.61 14.43
N ARG A 112 13.78 -8.78 14.20
CA ARG A 112 14.19 -9.23 12.87
C ARG A 112 13.00 -9.44 11.93
N ALA A 113 11.90 -10.03 12.41
CA ALA A 113 10.67 -10.11 11.60
C ALA A 113 10.10 -8.71 11.29
N GLY A 114 10.27 -7.75 12.20
CA GLY A 114 9.93 -6.34 11.98
C GLY A 114 10.70 -5.72 10.82
N GLU A 115 11.99 -6.02 10.66
CA GLU A 115 12.79 -5.56 9.51
C GLU A 115 12.22 -6.06 8.17
N TYR A 116 11.88 -7.36 8.08
CA TYR A 116 11.25 -7.92 6.89
C TYR A 116 9.89 -7.31 6.60
N PHE A 117 9.09 -7.04 7.65
CA PHE A 117 7.83 -6.32 7.54
C PHE A 117 8.03 -4.92 6.96
N TRP A 118 9.07 -4.18 7.38
CA TRP A 118 9.38 -2.87 6.83
C TRP A 118 9.84 -2.94 5.37
N TYR A 119 10.72 -3.88 5.00
CA TYR A 119 11.10 -4.08 3.60
C TYR A 119 9.90 -4.37 2.71
N TYR A 120 9.00 -5.22 3.19
CA TYR A 120 7.75 -5.50 2.50
C TYR A 120 6.88 -4.26 2.36
N THR A 121 6.69 -3.50 3.45
CA THR A 121 5.91 -2.24 3.45
C THR A 121 6.50 -1.18 2.51
N TYR A 122 7.83 -1.06 2.46
CA TYR A 122 8.49 -0.15 1.52
C TYR A 122 8.34 -0.63 0.06
N ALA A 123 8.40 -1.94 -0.18
CA ALA A 123 8.22 -2.49 -1.52
C ALA A 123 6.80 -2.24 -2.05
N ILE A 124 5.76 -2.50 -1.27
CA ILE A 124 4.37 -2.35 -1.71
C ILE A 124 3.94 -0.89 -1.91
N ILE A 125 4.55 0.07 -1.19
CA ILE A 125 4.31 1.51 -1.39
C ILE A 125 5.21 2.05 -2.50
N GLY A 126 6.49 1.66 -2.51
CA GLY A 126 7.47 2.14 -3.48
C GLY A 126 7.16 1.67 -4.91
N LEU A 127 6.75 0.41 -5.08
CA LEU A 127 6.44 -0.16 -6.39
C LEU A 127 5.38 0.64 -7.19
N PRO A 128 4.18 0.95 -6.66
CA PRO A 128 3.20 1.77 -7.37
C PRO A 128 3.69 3.21 -7.62
N LEU A 129 4.47 3.81 -6.72
CA LEU A 129 5.04 5.14 -6.92
C LEU A 129 6.08 5.16 -8.05
N LEU A 130 7.00 4.19 -8.08
CA LEU A 130 7.97 4.01 -9.15
C LEU A 130 7.29 3.71 -10.49
N LEU A 131 6.22 2.92 -10.46
CA LEU A 131 5.41 2.64 -11.63
C LEU A 131 4.75 3.92 -12.18
N LEU A 132 4.18 4.75 -11.31
CA LEU A 132 3.62 6.05 -11.69
C LEU A 132 4.69 6.96 -12.32
N LEU A 133 5.86 7.06 -11.69
CA LEU A 133 6.98 7.85 -12.18
C LEU A 133 7.45 7.38 -13.56
N SER A 134 7.71 6.07 -13.72
CA SER A 134 8.15 5.50 -15.00
C SER A 134 7.13 5.70 -16.11
N TYR A 135 5.83 5.57 -15.81
CA TYR A 135 4.75 5.82 -16.76
C TYR A 135 4.75 7.28 -17.25
N PHE A 136 4.90 8.25 -16.33
CA PHE A 136 4.98 9.66 -16.71
C PHE A 136 6.24 9.98 -17.52
N LEU A 137 7.40 9.48 -17.11
CA LEU A 137 8.65 9.66 -17.86
C LEU A 137 8.50 9.13 -19.30
N PHE A 138 7.97 7.92 -19.48
CA PHE A 138 7.75 7.35 -20.81
C PHE A 138 6.80 8.21 -21.66
N ARG A 139 5.71 8.71 -21.06
CA ARG A 139 4.73 9.55 -21.76
C ARG A 139 5.28 10.92 -22.16
N LEU A 140 6.10 11.53 -21.32
CA LEU A 140 6.76 12.79 -21.63
C LEU A 140 7.70 12.61 -22.84
N HIS A 141 8.59 11.61 -22.79
CA HIS A 141 9.51 11.34 -23.90
C HIS A 141 8.78 11.01 -25.21
N GLY A 142 7.68 10.25 -25.16
CA GLY A 142 6.86 9.95 -26.35
C GLY A 142 6.13 11.17 -26.94
N LYS A 143 5.89 12.22 -26.14
CA LYS A 143 5.27 13.47 -26.60
C LYS A 143 6.27 14.40 -27.27
N PHE A 144 7.54 14.40 -26.84
CA PHE A 144 8.62 15.19 -27.44
C PHE A 144 9.23 14.56 -28.71
N ARG A 145 8.83 13.33 -29.06
CA ARG A 145 9.32 12.59 -30.23
C ARG A 145 8.33 12.60 -31.42
N LYS A 146 7.24 13.36 -31.31
CA LYS A 146 6.32 13.71 -32.40
C LYS A 146 6.56 15.15 -32.82
#